data_AF-A0AAU6K8F7-F1
#
_entry.id   AF-A0AAU6K8F7-F1
#
_cell.length_a   1.000
_cell.length_b   1.000
_cell.length_c   1.000
_cell.angle_alpha   90.00
_cell.angle_beta   90.00
_cell.angle_gamma   90.00
#
_symmetry.space_group_name_H-M   'P 1'
#
loop_
_entity.id
_entity.type
_entity.pdbx_description
1 polymer ?
#
loop_
_entity_poly.entity_id
_entity_poly.type
_entity_poly.pdbx_seq_one_letter_code
_entity_poly.pdbx_strand_id
1 'polypeptide(L)' 'MRVLRPGGQLLVADFWPMARKYAEHIGQGTLRGLGPEYWYSGPWLGITLLRAVKEH' A
#
# COMPACT_ATOMS: atom_id res chain seq x y z
N MET A 1 -0.87 0.41 -13.85
CA MET A 1 -0.46 1.79 -13.48
C MET A 1 -0.21 2.63 -14.73
N ARG A 2 -1.19 3.45 -15.15
CA ARG A 2 -1.13 4.16 -16.44
C ARG A 2 -0.45 5.54 -16.37
N VAL A 3 -0.45 6.18 -15.20
CA VAL A 3 0.02 7.58 -15.02
C VAL A 3 1.49 7.68 -14.58
N LEU A 4 2.05 6.63 -13.98
CA LEU A 4 3.45 6.63 -13.58
C LEU A 4 4.36 6.44 -14.80
N ARG A 5 5.47 7.18 -14.83
CA ARG A 5 6.60 6.89 -15.73
C ARG A 5 7.23 5.53 -15.36
N PRO A 6 7.90 4.83 -16.30
CA PRO A 6 8.70 3.65 -15.96
C PRO A 6 9.66 3.97 -14.81
N GLY A 7 9.75 3.10 -13.80
CA GLY A 7 10.51 3.35 -12.55
C GLY A 7 9.81 4.26 -11.53
N GLY A 8 8.64 4.81 -11.87
CA GLY A 8 7.80 5.58 -10.96
C GLY A 8 7.26 4.71 -9.83
N GLN A 9 7.23 5.26 -8.62
CA GLN A 9 6.74 4.57 -7.44
C GLN A 9 5.32 5.03 -7.11
N LEU A 10 4.46 4.06 -6.82
CA LEU A 10 3.18 4.28 -6.17
C LEU A 10 3.34 3.97 -4.68
N LEU A 11 2.99 4.93 -3.84
CA LEU A 11 2.88 4.77 -2.40
C LEU A 11 1.43 4.99 -2.00
N VAL A 12 0.83 4.00 -1.35
CA VAL A 12 -0.53 4.08 -0.82
C VAL A 12 -0.48 3.72 0.66
N ALA A 13 -0.92 4.64 1.52
CA ALA A 13 -1.13 4.37 2.93
C ALA A 13 -2.63 4.27 3.17
N ASP A 14 -3.11 3.07 3.45
CA ASP A 14 -4.54 2.80 3.70
C ASP A 14 -4.67 1.71 4.77
N PHE A 15 -5.88 1.47 5.25
CA PHE A 15 -6.17 0.37 6.15
C PHE A 15 -5.72 -0.96 5.54
N TRP A 16 -5.19 -1.84 6.39
CA TRP A 16 -4.71 -3.17 5.99
C TRP A 16 -5.60 -3.91 4.98
N PRO A 17 -6.93 -4.03 5.15
CA PRO A 17 -7.77 -4.75 4.18
C PRO A 17 -7.83 -4.06 2.81
N MET A 18 -7.73 -2.74 2.76
CA MET A 18 -7.75 -1.95 1.52
C MET A 18 -6.40 -2.01 0.83
N ALA A 19 -5.31 -1.81 1.57
CA ALA A 19 -3.94 -1.96 1.07
C ALA A 19 -3.71 -3.35 0.46
N ARG A 20 -4.24 -4.41 1.08
CA ARG A 20 -4.19 -5.77 0.56
C ARG A 20 -4.94 -5.92 -0.78
N LYS A 21 -6.16 -5.40 -0.88
CA LYS A 21 -6.93 -5.42 -2.14
C LYS A 21 -6.20 -4.69 -3.27
N TYR A 22 -5.55 -3.57 -2.98
CA TYR A 22 -4.76 -2.85 -3.98
C TYR A 22 -3.55 -3.67 -4.42
N ALA A 23 -2.84 -4.32 -3.49
CA ALA A 23 -1.71 -5.18 -3.81
C ALA A 23 -2.13 -6.36 -4.72
N GLU A 24 -3.25 -7.00 -4.40
CA GLU A 24 -3.84 -8.08 -5.21
C GLU A 24 -4.26 -7.58 -6.61
N HIS A 25 -4.87 -6.39 -6.70
CA HIS A 25 -5.28 -5.81 -7.99
C HIS A 25 -4.10 -5.36 -8.85
N ILE A 26 -3.06 -4.81 -8.23
CA ILE A 26 -1.86 -4.32 -8.91
C ILE A 26 -0.97 -5.51 -9.33
N GLY A 27 -0.99 -6.61 -8.59
CA GLY A 27 -0.21 -7.83 -8.87
C GLY A 27 1.29 -7.69 -8.59
N GLN A 28 1.72 -6.54 -8.05
CA GLN A 28 3.12 -6.21 -7.74
C GLN A 28 3.18 -5.22 -6.57
N GLY A 29 4.30 -5.22 -5.86
CA GLY A 29 4.57 -4.31 -4.74
C GLY A 29 4.72 -5.00 -3.39
N THR A 30 5.23 -4.26 -2.42
CA THR A 30 5.46 -4.72 -1.04
C THR A 30 4.50 -4.03 -0.08
N LEU A 31 3.96 -4.80 0.86
CA LEU A 31 3.13 -4.31 1.95
C LEU A 31 3.99 -4.19 3.21
N ARG A 32 3.95 -3.01 3.85
CA ARG A 32 4.63 -2.75 5.11
C ARG A 32 3.66 -2.10 6.10
N GLY A 33 3.35 -2.78 7.20
CA GLY A 33 2.60 -2.16 8.30
C GLY A 33 3.36 -0.97 8.88
N LEU A 34 2.67 0.14 9.13
CA LEU A 34 3.28 1.35 9.71
C LEU A 34 3.38 1.30 11.24
N GLY A 35 2.84 0.26 11.86
CA GLY A 35 2.91 0.05 13.31
C GLY A 35 1.77 0.72 14.08
N PRO A 36 1.77 0.56 15.42
CA PRO A 36 0.64 0.95 16.29
C PRO A 36 0.33 2.44 16.34
N GLU A 37 1.32 3.29 16.08
CA GLU A 37 1.14 4.77 16.08
C GLU A 37 0.21 5.24 14.96
N TYR A 38 0.08 4.43 13.91
CA TYR A 38 -0.76 4.70 12.76
C TYR A 38 -2.05 3.88 12.81
N TRP A 39 -2.48 3.46 14.00
CA TRP A 39 -3.74 2.73 14.16
C TRP A 39 -4.88 3.71 14.37
N TYR A 40 -5.94 3.54 13.57
CA TYR A 40 -7.18 4.28 13.79
C TYR A 40 -8.07 3.48 14.74
N SER A 41 -8.66 4.14 15.73
CA SER A 41 -9.57 3.51 16.72
C SER A 41 -8.99 2.32 17.53
N GLY A 42 -7.68 2.28 17.75
CA GLY A 42 -7.01 1.19 18.48
C GLY A 42 -6.61 0.00 17.60
N PRO A 43 -6.47 -1.24 18.12
CA PRO A 43 -5.87 -2.40 17.42
C PRO A 43 -6.64 -2.95 16.22
N TRP A 44 -7.73 -2.30 15.84
CA TRP A 44 -8.68 -2.83 14.86
C TRP A 44 -8.39 -2.37 13.43
N LEU A 45 -7.86 -1.15 13.24
CA LEU A 45 -7.64 -0.56 11.92
C LEU A 45 -6.22 -0.02 11.78
N GLY A 46 -5.27 -0.95 11.58
CA GLY A 46 -3.89 -0.60 11.29
C GLY A 46 -3.68 -0.11 9.86
N ILE A 47 -2.89 0.95 9.71
CA ILE A 47 -2.49 1.46 8.40
C ILE A 47 -1.30 0.66 7.87
N THR A 48 -1.41 0.26 6.61
CA THR A 48 -0.39 -0.45 5.85
C THR A 48 0.03 0.40 4.66
N LEU A 49 1.33 0.54 4.48
CA LEU A 49 1.93 1.17 3.32
C LEU A 49 2.14 0.12 2.23
N LEU A 50 1.46 0.29 1.11
CA LEU A 50 1.76 -0.40 -0.14
C LEU A 50 2.77 0.43 -0.93
N ARG A 51 3.89 -0.19 -1.29
CA ARG A 51 4.86 0.35 -2.24
C ARG A 51 4.90 -0.52 -3.48
N ALA A 52 4.58 0.05 -4.62
CA ALA A 52 4.69 -0.64 -5.91
C ALA A 52 5.50 0.20 -6.88
N VAL A 53 6.36 -0.45 -7.67
CA VAL A 53 7.20 0.20 -8.68
C VAL A 53 6.64 -0.20 -10.04
N LYS A 54 6.46 0.77 -10.94
CA LYS A 54 6.08 0.46 -12.31
C LYS A 54 7.29 -0.07 -13.06
N GLU A 55 7.29 -1.38 -13.38
CA GLU A 55 8.44 -2.03 -14.00
C GLU A 55 8.67 -1.68 -15.48
N HIS A 56 7.68 -1.21 -16.23
CA HIS A 56 7.82 -0.59 -17.56
C HIS A 56 6.60 0.31 -17.83
#